data_AF-A0AAD4PGN4-F1
#
_entry.id   AF-A0AAD4PGN4-F1
#
_cell.length_a   1.000
_cell.length_b   1.000
_cell.length_c   1.000
_cell.angle_alpha   90.00
_cell.angle_beta   90.00
_cell.angle_gamma   90.00
#
_symmetry.space_group_name_H-M   'P 1'
#
loop_
_entity.id
_entity.type
_entity.pdbx_description
1 polymer ?
#
loop_
_entity_poly.entity_id
_entity_poly.type
_entity_poly.pdbx_seq_one_letter_code
_entity_poly.pdbx_strand_id
1 'polypeptide(L)'
;MQIYIILTFTIDLIIRISIVIFCANFVERFFNGTIEYLYNSKYYVSEDKLRTICRRVFTYNNKTKSFAIVLALSGFARFGFNGNVASLLPNYIYFACMPLYWMFTWVQVTHSPLDNALFIRQSHGLDYAAGMASNYFHGYLKLALPAHNEYGLKERIQIYEDANNVTFGIDRLVILIPDNMFVKGKIESSLLEHAESLETRFINRAGVNRPFKHAVYRLKKKINGKNYYFAMEGATPMLSFFDAMNSLTSTTEEMREMKREIWLKFAKHLKELVKSWPETHDVVELIIYNCKYLLSI
;
A
#
# COMPACT_ATOMS: atom_id res chain seq x y z
N MET A 1 -23.45 24.55 44.15
CA MET A 1 -24.38 25.13 43.15
C MET A 1 -23.65 25.71 41.94
N GLN A 2 -22.66 26.59 42.12
CA GLN A 2 -21.94 27.25 41.02
C GLN A 2 -21.17 26.28 40.10
N ILE A 3 -20.53 25.25 40.65
CA ILE A 3 -19.81 24.20 39.89
C ILE A 3 -20.77 23.41 38.97
N TYR A 4 -21.96 23.08 39.46
CA TYR A 4 -22.97 22.33 38.69
C TYR A 4 -23.46 23.14 37.48
N ILE A 5 -23.70 24.45 37.66
CA ILE A 5 -24.14 25.37 36.61
C ILE A 5 -23.07 25.50 35.50
N ILE A 6 -21.80 25.63 35.89
CA ILE A 6 -20.68 25.70 34.94
C ILE A 6 -20.54 24.40 34.15
N LEU A 7 -20.71 23.25 34.81
CA LEU A 7 -20.65 21.96 34.17
C LEU A 7 -21.80 21.74 33.18
N THR A 8 -23.02 22.15 33.54
CA THR A 8 -24.18 22.09 32.64
C THR A 8 -24.00 22.95 31.41
N PHE A 9 -23.56 24.19 31.59
CA PHE A 9 -23.30 25.10 30.50
C PHE A 9 -22.22 24.59 29.53
N THR A 10 -21.13 24.04 30.08
CA THR A 10 -20.04 23.47 29.27
C THR A 10 -20.50 22.30 28.41
N ILE A 11 -21.33 21.40 28.95
CA ILE A 11 -21.84 20.24 28.20
C ILE A 11 -22.78 20.70 27.07
N ASP A 12 -23.68 21.64 27.35
CA ASP A 12 -24.59 22.17 26.34
C ASP A 12 -23.82 22.89 25.21
N LEU A 13 -22.75 23.61 25.57
CA LEU A 13 -21.86 24.25 24.60
C LEU A 13 -21.16 23.23 23.69
N ILE A 14 -20.59 22.15 24.26
CA ILE A 14 -19.93 21.08 23.50
C ILE A 14 -20.93 20.42 22.54
N ILE A 15 -22.15 20.15 22.99
CA ILE A 15 -23.21 19.56 22.16
C ILE A 15 -23.52 20.49 20.98
N ARG A 16 -23.75 21.79 21.23
CA ARG A 16 -24.05 22.77 20.18
C ARG A 16 -22.91 22.89 19.16
N ILE A 17 -21.66 23.03 19.61
CA ILE A 17 -20.49 23.10 18.73
C ILE A 17 -20.38 21.84 17.89
N SER A 18 -20.56 20.66 18.50
CA SER A 18 -20.51 19.39 17.78
C SER A 18 -21.59 19.29 16.71
N ILE A 19 -22.83 19.69 17.01
CA ILE A 19 -23.92 19.74 16.02
C ILE A 19 -23.53 20.64 14.84
N VAL A 20 -23.00 21.84 15.10
CA VAL A 20 -22.57 22.74 14.03
C VAL A 20 -21.46 22.13 13.17
N ILE A 21 -20.48 21.48 13.76
CA ILE A 21 -19.41 20.78 13.01
C ILE A 21 -20.02 19.69 12.11
N PHE A 22 -20.95 18.88 12.63
CA PHE A 22 -21.63 17.85 11.83
C PHE A 22 -22.45 18.46 10.69
N CYS A 23 -23.19 19.54 10.93
CA CYS A 23 -23.93 20.23 9.88
C CYS A 23 -22.98 20.83 8.83
N ALA A 24 -21.85 21.41 9.24
CA ALA A 24 -20.87 22.02 8.33
C ALA A 24 -20.25 20.94 7.42
N ASN A 25 -19.89 19.80 8.00
CA ASN A 25 -19.39 18.63 7.29
C ASN A 25 -20.44 18.04 6.34
N PHE A 26 -21.71 17.98 6.75
CA PHE A 26 -22.81 17.49 5.92
C PHE A 26 -23.02 18.37 4.69
N VAL A 27 -23.05 19.69 4.86
CA VAL A 27 -23.20 20.65 3.76
C VAL A 27 -22.01 20.56 2.80
N GLU A 28 -20.78 20.48 3.32
CA GLU A 28 -19.57 20.28 2.52
C GLU A 28 -19.63 19.00 1.69
N ARG A 29 -20.00 17.87 2.32
CA ARG A 29 -20.17 16.58 1.64
C ARG A 29 -21.25 16.63 0.57
N PHE A 30 -22.39 17.27 0.85
CA PHE A 30 -23.46 17.43 -0.14
C PHE A 30 -22.99 18.23 -1.36
N PHE A 31 -22.26 19.32 -1.13
CA PHE A 31 -21.68 20.12 -2.21
C PHE A 31 -20.67 19.32 -3.04
N ASN A 32 -19.75 18.61 -2.38
CA ASN A 32 -18.79 17.72 -3.05
C ASN A 32 -19.49 16.59 -3.83
N GLY A 33 -20.56 16.02 -3.29
CA GLY A 33 -21.38 15.03 -3.98
C GLY A 33 -22.09 15.58 -5.21
N THR A 34 -22.52 16.85 -5.16
CA THR A 34 -23.11 17.54 -6.31
C THR A 34 -22.06 17.78 -7.39
N ILE A 35 -20.86 18.27 -7.02
CA ILE A 35 -19.73 18.41 -7.95
C ILE A 35 -19.38 17.06 -8.58
N GLU A 36 -19.29 16.01 -7.76
CA GLU A 36 -18.96 14.66 -8.22
C GLU A 36 -19.97 14.16 -9.25
N TYR A 37 -21.27 14.41 -9.01
CA TYR A 37 -22.33 14.03 -9.93
C TYR A 37 -22.29 14.83 -11.24
N LEU A 38 -22.05 16.14 -11.17
CA LEU A 38 -22.08 17.02 -12.35
C LEU A 38 -20.82 16.86 -13.22
N TYR A 39 -19.63 16.84 -12.62
CA TYR A 39 -18.35 16.93 -13.35
C TYR A 39 -17.60 15.60 -13.45
N ASN A 40 -17.67 14.75 -12.42
CA ASN A 40 -16.92 13.49 -12.32
C ASN A 40 -17.78 12.26 -12.60
N SER A 41 -18.91 12.53 -13.22
CA SER A 41 -19.96 11.59 -13.57
C SER A 41 -19.46 10.38 -14.39
N LYS A 42 -18.37 10.56 -15.15
CA LYS A 42 -17.72 9.54 -15.99
C LYS A 42 -17.05 8.39 -15.23
N TYR A 43 -16.73 8.57 -13.94
CA TYR A 43 -16.08 7.52 -13.13
C TYR A 43 -17.04 6.49 -12.55
N TYR A 44 -18.33 6.57 -12.91
CA TYR A 44 -19.39 5.72 -12.37
C TYR A 44 -20.10 4.99 -13.50
N VAL A 45 -20.44 3.72 -13.24
CA VAL A 45 -21.31 2.93 -14.12
C VAL A 45 -22.70 3.56 -14.16
N SER A 46 -23.28 3.68 -15.36
CA SER A 46 -24.51 4.43 -15.60
C SER A 46 -25.72 3.96 -14.77
N GLU A 47 -25.86 2.65 -14.53
CA GLU A 47 -27.03 2.06 -13.90
C GLU A 47 -27.17 2.40 -12.40
N ASP A 48 -26.06 2.62 -11.69
CA ASP A 48 -26.04 2.78 -10.22
C ASP A 48 -25.32 4.05 -9.75
N LYS A 49 -25.20 5.03 -10.65
CA LYS A 49 -24.39 6.24 -10.45
C LYS A 49 -24.76 7.04 -9.21
N LEU A 50 -26.03 7.46 -9.11
CA LEU A 50 -26.52 8.27 -8.00
C LEU A 50 -26.35 7.53 -6.67
N ARG A 51 -26.75 6.26 -6.63
CA ARG A 51 -26.65 5.43 -5.44
C ARG A 51 -25.20 5.29 -4.97
N THR A 52 -24.28 5.07 -5.90
CA THR A 52 -22.84 4.92 -5.59
C THR A 52 -22.25 6.22 -5.08
N ILE A 53 -22.56 7.36 -5.72
CA ILE A 53 -22.11 8.68 -5.27
C ILE A 53 -22.67 8.99 -3.89
N CYS A 54 -23.98 8.88 -3.68
CA CYS A 54 -24.61 9.10 -2.37
C CYS A 54 -24.00 8.20 -1.30
N ARG A 55 -23.75 6.93 -1.60
CA ARG A 55 -23.09 6.01 -0.67
C ARG A 55 -21.68 6.50 -0.31
N ARG A 56 -20.85 6.90 -1.28
CA ARG A 56 -19.50 7.40 -1.01
C ARG A 56 -19.51 8.70 -0.21
N VAL A 57 -20.41 9.62 -0.55
CA VAL A 57 -20.54 10.94 0.09
C VAL A 57 -21.00 10.82 1.55
N PHE A 58 -21.99 9.98 1.83
CA PHE A 58 -22.62 9.90 3.16
C PHE A 58 -22.17 8.69 4.00
N THR A 59 -21.16 7.93 3.56
CA THR A 59 -20.54 6.92 4.42
C THR A 59 -19.58 7.59 5.39
N TYR A 60 -19.81 7.36 6.68
CA TYR A 60 -18.91 7.76 7.75
C TYR A 60 -18.08 6.57 8.24
N ASN A 61 -16.85 6.85 8.70
CA ASN A 61 -16.03 5.84 9.35
C ASN A 61 -16.63 5.45 10.72
N ASN A 62 -16.21 4.31 11.27
CA ASN A 62 -16.77 3.79 12.52
C ASN A 62 -16.55 4.74 13.71
N LYS A 63 -15.41 5.45 13.76
CA LYS A 63 -15.13 6.41 14.84
C LYS A 63 -16.12 7.58 14.84
N THR A 64 -16.41 8.16 13.67
CA THR A 64 -17.39 9.24 13.52
C THR A 64 -18.80 8.77 13.85
N LYS A 65 -19.18 7.55 13.45
CA LYS A 65 -20.48 6.96 13.83
C LYS A 65 -20.61 6.79 15.34
N SER A 66 -19.61 6.22 16.00
CA SER A 66 -19.61 6.06 17.45
C SER A 66 -19.67 7.40 18.17
N PHE A 67 -18.92 8.41 17.69
CA PHE A 67 -18.98 9.77 18.23
C PHE A 67 -20.37 10.40 18.06
N ALA A 68 -21.00 10.25 16.89
CA ALA A 68 -22.35 10.76 16.65
C ALA A 68 -23.40 10.11 17.58
N ILE A 69 -23.27 8.79 17.84
CA ILE A 69 -24.15 8.07 18.77
C ILE A 69 -23.97 8.60 20.19
N VAL A 70 -22.72 8.73 20.67
CA VAL A 70 -22.42 9.28 22.00
C VAL A 70 -22.97 10.71 22.14
N LEU A 71 -22.82 11.52 21.10
CA LEU A 71 -23.37 12.88 21.06
C LEU A 71 -24.90 12.87 21.14
N ALA A 72 -25.57 12.00 20.38
CA ALA A 72 -27.03 11.87 20.39
C ALA A 72 -27.54 11.42 21.76
N LEU A 73 -26.92 10.38 22.35
CA LEU A 73 -27.24 9.92 23.70
C LEU A 73 -27.03 11.01 24.76
N SER A 74 -25.95 11.78 24.65
CA SER A 74 -25.70 12.91 25.54
C SER A 74 -26.77 13.99 25.41
N GLY A 75 -27.19 14.30 24.18
CA GLY A 75 -28.29 15.22 23.90
C GLY A 75 -29.62 14.74 24.47
N PHE A 76 -29.97 13.45 24.29
CA PHE A 76 -31.19 12.88 24.86
C PHE A 76 -31.19 12.85 26.38
N ALA A 77 -30.08 12.44 27.00
CA ALA A 77 -29.94 12.48 28.45
C ALA A 77 -30.11 13.90 28.98
N ARG A 78 -29.46 14.89 28.35
CA ARG A 78 -29.62 16.30 28.71
C ARG A 78 -31.04 16.81 28.54
N PHE A 79 -31.71 16.43 27.46
CA PHE A 79 -33.11 16.76 27.25
C PHE A 79 -34.01 16.17 28.36
N GLY A 80 -33.76 14.92 28.76
CA GLY A 80 -34.49 14.27 29.87
C GLY A 80 -34.34 14.98 31.21
N PHE A 81 -33.18 15.60 31.49
CA PHE A 81 -32.96 16.36 32.73
C PHE A 81 -33.55 17.77 32.70
N ASN A 82 -33.42 18.49 31.58
CA ASN A 82 -33.78 19.91 31.50
C ASN A 82 -35.17 20.17 30.90
N GLY A 83 -35.76 19.19 30.21
CA GLY A 83 -37.05 19.30 29.52
C GLY A 83 -37.07 20.30 28.35
N ASN A 84 -35.95 20.95 28.03
CA ASN A 84 -35.88 22.05 27.08
C ASN A 84 -34.92 21.76 25.92
N VAL A 85 -35.47 21.36 24.77
CA VAL A 85 -34.70 21.12 23.53
C VAL A 85 -34.02 22.37 23.01
N ALA A 86 -34.65 23.54 23.14
CA ALA A 86 -34.13 24.80 22.60
C ALA A 86 -32.79 25.19 23.25
N SER A 87 -32.54 24.72 24.48
CA SER A 87 -31.25 24.90 25.17
C SER A 87 -30.12 24.03 24.60
N LEU A 88 -30.41 23.00 23.81
CA LEU A 88 -29.42 22.11 23.21
C LEU A 88 -29.15 22.42 21.73
N LEU A 89 -30.11 23.05 21.07
CA LEU A 89 -29.97 23.41 19.66
C LEU A 89 -29.07 24.65 19.48
N PRO A 90 -28.16 24.64 18.49
CA PRO A 90 -27.38 25.82 18.17
C PRO A 90 -28.29 26.94 17.63
N ASN A 91 -28.04 28.18 18.05
CA ASN A 91 -28.63 29.35 17.41
C ASN A 91 -27.83 29.77 16.16
N TYR A 92 -28.34 30.75 15.42
CA TYR A 92 -27.73 31.25 14.18
C TYR A 92 -26.28 31.73 14.33
N ILE A 93 -25.86 32.18 15.52
CA ILE A 93 -24.50 32.65 15.79
C ILE A 93 -23.52 31.49 15.68
N TYR A 94 -23.86 30.30 16.19
CA TYR A 94 -23.01 29.13 16.04
C TYR A 94 -22.92 28.69 14.57
N PHE A 95 -24.03 28.74 13.83
CA PHE A 95 -24.03 28.45 12.39
C PHE A 95 -23.17 29.43 11.59
N ALA A 96 -23.06 30.68 12.03
CA ALA A 96 -22.14 31.65 11.43
C ALA A 96 -20.65 31.25 11.56
N CYS A 97 -20.31 30.27 12.40
CA CYS A 97 -18.96 29.72 12.52
C CYS A 97 -18.65 28.61 11.51
N MET A 98 -19.62 28.11 10.73
CA MET A 98 -19.37 27.06 9.72
C MET A 98 -18.24 27.39 8.72
N PRO A 99 -18.10 28.64 8.23
CA PRO A 99 -17.00 29.00 7.34
C PRO A 99 -15.61 28.76 7.95
N LEU A 100 -15.45 28.85 9.28
CA LEU A 100 -14.18 28.54 9.93
C LEU A 100 -13.82 27.06 9.82
N TYR A 101 -14.81 26.17 9.98
CA TYR A 101 -14.60 24.73 9.79
C TYR A 101 -14.15 24.42 8.35
N TRP A 102 -14.81 25.03 7.35
CA TRP A 102 -14.41 24.84 5.95
C TRP A 102 -13.04 25.44 5.66
N MET A 103 -12.71 26.61 6.23
CA MET A 103 -11.38 27.22 6.09
C MET A 103 -10.28 26.31 6.65
N PHE A 104 -10.47 25.74 7.85
CA PHE A 104 -9.49 24.83 8.44
C PHE A 104 -9.35 23.51 7.67
N THR A 105 -10.46 23.01 7.11
CA THR A 105 -10.45 21.81 6.26
C THR A 105 -9.74 22.10 4.93
N TRP A 106 -10.00 23.25 4.32
CA TRP A 106 -9.40 23.67 3.05
C TRP A 106 -7.90 23.93 3.17
N VAL A 107 -7.44 24.57 4.24
CA VAL A 107 -6.01 24.77 4.54
C VAL A 107 -5.33 23.46 4.99
N GLN A 108 -6.10 22.39 5.20
CA GLN A 108 -5.61 21.08 5.65
C GLN A 108 -4.80 21.16 6.94
N VAL A 109 -5.28 21.93 7.93
CA VAL A 109 -4.57 22.18 9.20
C VAL A 109 -4.17 20.89 9.93
N THR A 110 -4.93 19.82 9.72
CA THR A 110 -4.67 18.50 10.35
C THR A 110 -3.75 17.59 9.54
N HIS A 111 -3.45 17.92 8.28
CA HIS A 111 -2.64 17.06 7.42
C HIS A 111 -1.16 17.23 7.72
N SER A 112 -0.45 16.10 7.80
CA SER A 112 0.98 16.05 8.04
C SER A 112 1.63 14.93 7.20
N PRO A 113 2.94 15.01 6.89
CA PRO A 113 3.63 13.89 6.23
C PRO A 113 3.56 12.56 7.00
N LEU A 114 3.32 12.62 8.32
CA LEU A 114 3.07 11.44 9.13
C LEU A 114 1.80 10.71 8.69
N ASP A 115 0.76 11.42 8.23
CA ASP A 115 -0.47 10.81 7.74
C ASP A 115 -0.21 9.98 6.48
N ASN A 116 0.66 10.45 5.58
CA ASN A 116 1.09 9.70 4.41
C ASN A 116 1.85 8.42 4.80
N ALA A 117 2.78 8.52 5.76
CA ALA A 117 3.48 7.36 6.28
C ALA A 117 2.52 6.34 6.93
N LEU A 118 1.55 6.82 7.72
CA LEU A 118 0.53 5.96 8.34
C LEU A 118 -0.38 5.31 7.29
N PHE A 119 -0.75 6.03 6.24
CA PHE A 119 -1.50 5.49 5.11
C PHE A 119 -0.74 4.33 4.45
N ILE A 120 0.51 4.53 4.03
CA ILE A 120 1.35 3.49 3.40
C ILE A 120 1.52 2.26 4.30
N ARG A 121 1.67 2.46 5.62
CA ARG A 121 1.83 1.34 6.57
C ARG A 121 0.56 0.50 6.71
N GLN A 122 -0.62 1.10 6.59
CA GLN A 122 -1.91 0.40 6.69
C GLN A 122 -2.12 -0.58 5.53
N SER A 123 -2.96 -1.58 5.75
CA SER A 123 -3.27 -2.61 4.73
C SER A 123 -4.59 -2.31 4.03
N HIS A 124 -4.65 -1.19 3.32
CA HIS A 124 -5.82 -0.79 2.54
C HIS A 124 -5.73 -1.19 1.06
N GLY A 125 -4.54 -1.58 0.58
CA GLY A 125 -4.31 -2.08 -0.79
C GLY A 125 -4.39 -1.03 -1.89
N LEU A 126 -4.42 0.25 -1.52
CA LEU A 126 -4.43 1.40 -2.45
C LEU A 126 -3.08 2.10 -2.50
N ASP A 127 -2.11 1.66 -1.69
CA ASP A 127 -0.78 2.25 -1.65
C ASP A 127 0.09 1.68 -2.79
N TYR A 128 1.02 2.51 -3.24
CA TYR A 128 1.90 2.21 -4.36
C TYR A 128 2.75 0.95 -4.10
N ALA A 129 3.19 0.73 -2.86
CA ALA A 129 4.05 -0.39 -2.48
C ALA A 129 3.33 -1.74 -2.51
N ALA A 130 2.13 -1.82 -1.90
CA ALA A 130 1.31 -3.02 -1.93
C ALA A 130 0.86 -3.36 -3.35
N GLY A 131 0.53 -2.35 -4.16
CA GLY A 131 0.20 -2.52 -5.58
C GLY A 131 1.37 -3.15 -6.36
N MET A 132 2.58 -2.62 -6.22
CA MET A 132 3.78 -3.18 -6.87
C MET A 132 4.07 -4.62 -6.44
N ALA A 133 4.05 -4.91 -5.14
CA ALA A 133 4.32 -6.24 -4.62
C ALA A 133 3.26 -7.25 -5.10
N SER A 134 1.98 -6.87 -5.08
CA SER A 134 0.88 -7.71 -5.55
C SER A 134 0.97 -7.98 -7.06
N ASN A 135 1.31 -6.95 -7.85
CA ASN A 135 1.51 -7.09 -9.29
C ASN A 135 2.70 -7.98 -9.63
N TYR A 136 3.82 -7.88 -8.90
CA TYR A 136 4.96 -8.76 -9.14
C TYR A 136 4.67 -10.20 -8.74
N PHE A 137 3.99 -10.39 -7.60
CA PHE A 137 3.62 -11.72 -7.15
C PHE A 137 2.64 -12.41 -8.11
N HIS A 138 1.48 -11.80 -8.39
CA HIS A 138 0.45 -12.39 -9.27
C HIS A 138 0.78 -12.25 -10.77
N GLY A 139 1.61 -11.27 -11.12
CA GLY A 139 2.07 -11.00 -12.48
C GLY A 139 3.15 -11.95 -12.95
N TYR A 140 4.00 -12.38 -12.02
CA TYR A 140 5.25 -13.06 -12.34
C TYR A 140 5.50 -14.28 -11.46
N LEU A 141 5.75 -14.11 -10.15
CA LEU A 141 6.22 -15.20 -9.29
C LEU A 141 5.26 -16.40 -9.24
N LYS A 142 3.96 -16.12 -9.06
CA LYS A 142 2.93 -17.16 -9.02
C LYS A 142 2.81 -17.94 -10.34
N LEU A 143 3.22 -17.36 -11.47
CA LEU A 143 3.17 -18.03 -12.76
C LEU A 143 4.47 -18.75 -13.09
N ALA A 144 5.60 -18.12 -12.83
CA ALA A 144 6.91 -18.58 -13.31
C ALA A 144 7.44 -19.77 -12.51
N LEU A 145 7.13 -19.84 -11.22
CA LEU A 145 7.81 -20.73 -10.28
C LEU A 145 7.12 -22.08 -10.05
N PRO A 146 5.79 -22.18 -9.90
CA PRO A 146 5.13 -23.46 -9.63
C PRO A 146 5.12 -24.43 -10.82
N ALA A 147 5.17 -25.73 -10.55
CA ALA A 147 5.24 -26.81 -11.54
C ALA A 147 3.89 -27.20 -12.19
N HIS A 148 2.98 -26.23 -12.43
CA HIS A 148 1.59 -26.51 -12.84
C HIS A 148 1.44 -27.59 -13.92
N ASN A 149 1.77 -27.28 -15.19
CA ASN A 149 1.62 -28.19 -16.34
C ASN A 149 2.98 -28.55 -16.98
N GLU A 150 4.05 -27.96 -16.48
CA GLU A 150 5.43 -28.05 -16.97
C GLU A 150 6.37 -28.03 -15.76
N TYR A 151 7.67 -28.19 -15.99
CA TYR A 151 8.69 -28.10 -14.94
C TYR A 151 8.64 -26.74 -14.20
N GLY A 152 8.52 -26.80 -12.88
CA GLY A 152 8.61 -25.64 -12.00
C GLY A 152 10.05 -25.18 -11.83
N LEU A 153 10.29 -24.27 -10.89
CA LEU A 153 11.65 -23.78 -10.62
C LEU A 153 12.57 -24.92 -10.15
N LYS A 154 12.14 -25.72 -9.17
CA LYS A 154 12.96 -26.78 -8.57
C LYS A 154 13.34 -27.84 -9.61
N GLU A 155 12.39 -28.24 -10.45
CA GLU A 155 12.64 -29.20 -11.53
C GLU A 155 13.60 -28.65 -12.58
N ARG A 156 13.45 -27.37 -12.97
CA ARG A 156 14.39 -26.72 -13.91
C ARG A 156 15.80 -26.59 -13.32
N ILE A 157 15.92 -26.36 -12.02
CA ILE A 157 17.21 -26.37 -11.31
C ILE A 157 17.82 -27.78 -11.38
N GLN A 158 17.06 -28.82 -11.06
CA GLN A 158 17.53 -30.22 -11.12
C GLN A 158 18.02 -30.59 -12.53
N ILE A 159 17.23 -30.27 -13.57
CA ILE A 159 17.61 -30.51 -14.97
C ILE A 159 18.92 -29.78 -15.32
N TYR A 160 19.08 -28.54 -14.85
CA TYR A 160 20.31 -27.77 -15.06
C TYR A 160 21.51 -28.40 -14.36
N GLU A 161 21.35 -28.85 -13.12
CA GLU A 161 22.39 -29.55 -12.35
C GLU A 161 22.84 -30.82 -13.05
N ASP A 162 21.89 -31.65 -13.50
CA ASP A 162 22.15 -32.91 -14.18
C ASP A 162 22.85 -32.68 -15.54
N ALA A 163 22.37 -31.72 -16.33
CA ALA A 163 22.91 -31.42 -17.65
C ALA A 163 24.33 -30.83 -17.60
N ASN A 164 24.65 -30.04 -16.57
CA ASN A 164 25.93 -29.33 -16.47
C ASN A 164 26.89 -29.96 -15.43
N ASN A 165 26.46 -30.99 -14.70
CA ASN A 165 27.17 -31.57 -13.57
C ASN A 165 27.62 -30.52 -12.54
N VAL A 166 26.68 -29.65 -12.16
CA VAL A 166 26.89 -28.54 -11.20
C VAL A 166 26.01 -28.69 -9.98
N THR A 167 26.14 -27.79 -9.01
CA THR A 167 25.23 -27.77 -7.85
C THR A 167 24.80 -26.37 -7.48
N PHE A 168 23.52 -26.23 -7.19
CA PHE A 168 22.92 -25.04 -6.66
C PHE A 168 23.11 -24.99 -5.14
N GLY A 169 23.44 -23.81 -4.63
CA GLY A 169 23.55 -23.62 -3.18
C GLY A 169 22.21 -23.65 -2.47
N ILE A 170 21.13 -23.30 -3.18
CA ILE A 170 19.74 -23.41 -2.76
C ILE A 170 18.85 -23.69 -3.97
N ASP A 171 17.76 -24.42 -3.76
CA ASP A 171 16.73 -24.77 -4.74
C ASP A 171 15.61 -23.71 -4.84
N ARG A 172 15.97 -22.44 -4.65
CA ARG A 172 15.05 -21.28 -4.60
C ARG A 172 15.52 -20.15 -5.49
N LEU A 173 14.58 -19.34 -5.95
CA LEU A 173 14.87 -18.08 -6.62
C LEU A 173 15.21 -17.04 -5.56
N VAL A 174 16.44 -16.53 -5.61
CA VAL A 174 16.87 -15.43 -4.74
C VAL A 174 16.45 -14.10 -5.36
N ILE A 175 15.65 -13.33 -4.64
CA ILE A 175 15.23 -12.00 -5.07
C ILE A 175 15.93 -10.96 -4.19
N LEU A 176 16.77 -10.15 -4.84
CA LEU A 176 17.53 -9.07 -4.22
C LEU A 176 16.67 -7.80 -4.09
N ILE A 177 16.55 -7.29 -2.86
CA ILE A 177 15.79 -6.07 -2.55
C ILE A 177 16.73 -5.08 -1.82
N PRO A 178 17.51 -4.28 -2.56
CA PRO A 178 18.39 -3.29 -1.94
C PRO A 178 17.63 -2.08 -1.39
N ASP A 179 18.16 -1.45 -0.35
CA ASP A 179 17.59 -0.23 0.26
C ASP A 179 17.67 1.01 -0.63
N ASN A 180 18.58 1.04 -1.59
CA ASN A 180 18.64 2.07 -2.62
C ASN A 180 17.69 1.81 -3.80
N MET A 181 16.93 0.70 -3.76
CA MET A 181 15.94 0.28 -4.78
C MET A 181 16.54 0.02 -6.17
N PHE A 182 17.86 0.02 -6.32
CA PHE A 182 18.55 -0.08 -7.59
C PHE A 182 19.36 -1.37 -7.70
N VAL A 183 19.04 -2.15 -8.73
CA VAL A 183 19.86 -3.28 -9.19
C VAL A 183 20.20 -3.00 -10.64
N LYS A 184 21.49 -3.03 -10.99
CA LYS A 184 21.94 -2.87 -12.38
C LYS A 184 21.33 -3.98 -13.26
N GLY A 185 21.26 -3.74 -14.57
CA GLY A 185 20.73 -4.74 -15.53
C GLY A 185 21.46 -6.10 -15.52
N LYS A 186 22.68 -6.16 -14.98
CA LYS A 186 23.37 -7.40 -14.59
C LYS A 186 23.85 -7.28 -13.15
N ILE A 187 23.70 -8.35 -12.37
CA ILE A 187 24.28 -8.43 -11.03
C ILE A 187 25.81 -8.52 -11.19
N GLU A 188 26.49 -7.41 -10.89
CA GLU A 188 27.95 -7.32 -10.83
C GLU A 188 28.40 -7.65 -9.41
N SER A 189 29.29 -8.64 -9.26
CA SER A 189 29.80 -9.06 -7.95
C SER A 189 31.25 -9.53 -8.05
N SER A 190 32.03 -9.25 -7.01
CA SER A 190 33.36 -9.85 -6.84
C SER A 190 33.27 -11.35 -6.53
N LEU A 191 32.13 -11.83 -6.02
CA LEU A 191 31.90 -13.23 -5.64
C LEU A 191 31.20 -14.06 -6.71
N LEU A 192 30.34 -13.44 -7.51
CA LEU A 192 29.50 -14.11 -8.49
C LEU A 192 29.87 -13.72 -9.92
N GLU A 193 29.68 -14.66 -10.84
CA GLU A 193 29.73 -14.42 -12.27
C GLU A 193 28.50 -15.02 -12.95
N HIS A 194 28.09 -14.43 -14.06
CA HIS A 194 26.91 -14.87 -14.78
C HIS A 194 27.16 -16.21 -15.49
N ALA A 195 26.24 -17.16 -15.33
CA ALA A 195 26.23 -18.45 -16.00
C ALA A 195 25.08 -18.53 -17.02
N GLU A 196 24.93 -19.66 -17.71
CA GLU A 196 23.77 -19.87 -18.57
C GLU A 196 22.48 -19.88 -17.74
N SER A 197 21.44 -19.20 -18.21
CA SER A 197 20.16 -19.11 -17.51
C SER A 197 19.42 -20.45 -17.46
N LEU A 198 18.46 -20.58 -16.54
CA LEU A 198 17.55 -21.72 -16.56
C LEU A 198 16.72 -21.74 -17.85
N GLU A 199 16.21 -22.92 -18.18
CA GLU A 199 15.29 -23.11 -19.31
C GLU A 199 14.12 -22.11 -19.24
N THR A 200 13.86 -21.47 -20.36
CA THR A 200 12.83 -20.43 -20.46
C THR A 200 11.46 -21.08 -20.53
N ARG A 201 10.59 -20.70 -19.58
CA ARG A 201 9.21 -21.15 -19.57
C ARG A 201 8.32 -20.19 -20.33
N PHE A 202 7.41 -20.70 -21.14
CA PHE A 202 6.51 -19.89 -21.94
C PHE A 202 5.07 -20.02 -21.43
N ILE A 203 4.42 -18.90 -21.11
CA ILE A 203 3.03 -18.91 -20.64
C ILE A 203 2.22 -17.89 -21.43
N ASN A 204 1.12 -18.36 -22.03
CA ASN A 204 0.14 -17.50 -22.68
C ASN A 204 -0.58 -16.62 -21.66
N ARG A 205 -0.41 -15.30 -21.76
CA ARG A 205 -1.06 -14.32 -20.89
C ARG A 205 -1.43 -13.05 -21.65
N ALA A 206 -2.69 -12.65 -21.52
CA ALA A 206 -3.26 -11.48 -22.18
C ALA A 206 -3.03 -11.51 -23.71
N GLY A 207 -3.26 -12.67 -24.34
CA GLY A 207 -3.14 -12.85 -25.79
C GLY A 207 -1.72 -13.02 -26.33
N VAL A 208 -0.69 -13.07 -25.47
CA VAL A 208 0.71 -13.19 -25.88
C VAL A 208 1.40 -14.32 -25.13
N ASN A 209 2.22 -15.10 -25.85
CA ASN A 209 3.07 -16.11 -25.24
C ASN A 209 4.30 -15.46 -24.60
N ARG A 210 4.36 -15.41 -23.27
CA ARG A 210 5.38 -14.65 -22.53
C ARG A 210 6.51 -15.55 -22.03
N PRO A 211 7.79 -15.18 -22.27
CA PRO A 211 8.93 -15.91 -21.72
C PRO A 211 9.20 -15.53 -20.26
N PHE A 212 9.39 -16.54 -19.41
CA PHE A 212 9.82 -16.43 -18.02
C PHE A 212 11.19 -17.09 -17.88
N LYS A 213 12.22 -16.26 -17.77
CA LYS A 213 13.63 -16.66 -17.75
C LYS A 213 14.30 -16.17 -16.47
N HIS A 214 15.04 -17.05 -15.81
CA HIS A 214 15.79 -16.71 -14.60
C HIS A 214 17.29 -16.83 -14.84
N ALA A 215 18.03 -15.78 -14.49
CA ALA A 215 19.47 -15.77 -14.58
C ALA A 215 20.09 -16.68 -13.51
N VAL A 216 21.16 -17.37 -13.88
CA VAL A 216 21.94 -18.20 -12.97
C VAL A 216 23.30 -17.55 -12.78
N TYR A 217 23.79 -17.57 -11.56
CA TYR A 217 25.09 -17.04 -11.18
C TYR A 217 25.94 -18.12 -10.53
N ARG A 218 27.20 -18.22 -10.95
CA ARG A 218 28.21 -19.13 -10.39
C ARG A 218 29.04 -18.38 -9.36
N LEU A 219 29.29 -19.01 -8.22
CA LEU A 219 30.28 -18.55 -7.24
C LEU A 219 31.68 -18.74 -7.82
N LYS A 220 32.46 -17.66 -7.91
CA LYS A 220 33.84 -17.68 -8.44
C LYS A 220 34.78 -18.53 -7.60
N LYS A 221 34.53 -18.60 -6.29
CA LYS A 221 35.30 -19.41 -5.34
C LYS A 221 34.67 -20.79 -5.19
N LYS A 222 35.49 -21.83 -5.29
CA LYS A 222 35.09 -23.20 -4.92
C LYS A 222 34.98 -23.34 -3.40
N ILE A 223 33.94 -24.02 -2.95
CA ILE A 223 33.77 -24.41 -1.55
C ILE A 223 33.84 -25.94 -1.51
N ASN A 224 34.78 -26.49 -0.72
CA ASN A 224 35.02 -27.93 -0.63
C ASN A 224 35.24 -28.59 -2.01
N GLY A 225 35.97 -27.91 -2.90
CA GLY A 225 36.25 -28.38 -4.26
C GLY A 225 35.09 -28.25 -5.25
N LYS A 226 33.91 -27.79 -4.80
CA LYS A 226 32.68 -27.71 -5.61
C LYS A 226 32.36 -26.28 -6.04
N ASN A 227 31.85 -26.13 -7.27
CA ASN A 227 31.28 -24.88 -7.75
C ASN A 227 29.81 -24.81 -7.32
N TYR A 228 29.39 -23.65 -6.79
CA TYR A 228 28.00 -23.41 -6.39
C TYR A 228 27.33 -22.41 -7.32
N TYR A 229 26.07 -22.67 -7.63
CA TYR A 229 25.24 -21.87 -8.53
C TYR A 229 24.00 -21.37 -7.79
N PHE A 230 23.42 -20.28 -8.28
CA PHE A 230 22.26 -19.64 -7.68
C PHE A 230 21.37 -19.05 -8.77
N ALA A 231 20.07 -19.33 -8.71
CA ALA A 231 19.08 -18.59 -9.49
C ALA A 231 18.82 -17.26 -8.78
N MET A 232 19.16 -16.14 -9.40
CA MET A 232 19.09 -14.83 -8.76
C MET A 232 18.55 -13.74 -9.68
N GLU A 233 17.77 -12.83 -9.12
CA GLU A 233 17.31 -11.62 -9.81
C GLU A 233 17.10 -10.46 -8.83
N GLY A 234 17.06 -9.23 -9.35
CA GLY A 234 16.61 -8.07 -8.58
C GLY A 234 15.09 -7.96 -8.60
N ALA A 235 14.50 -7.40 -7.54
CA ALA A 235 13.08 -7.06 -7.55
C ALA A 235 12.79 -5.95 -8.57
N THR A 236 12.39 -6.34 -9.79
CA THR A 236 12.12 -5.42 -10.90
C THR A 236 11.19 -4.25 -10.55
N PRO A 237 10.11 -4.42 -9.75
CA PRO A 237 9.27 -3.27 -9.36
C PRO A 237 10.02 -2.19 -8.59
N MET A 238 11.05 -2.55 -7.80
CA MET A 238 11.87 -1.55 -7.11
C MET A 238 12.75 -0.76 -8.08
N LEU A 239 13.27 -1.41 -9.12
CA LEU A 239 13.98 -0.71 -10.19
C LEU A 239 13.04 0.23 -10.94
N SER A 240 11.83 -0.22 -11.29
CA SER A 240 10.82 0.63 -11.92
C SER A 240 10.41 1.82 -11.04
N PHE A 241 10.32 1.61 -9.72
CA PHE A 241 10.06 2.70 -8.78
C PHE A 241 11.24 3.67 -8.69
N PHE A 242 12.48 3.17 -8.69
CA PHE A 242 13.68 3.99 -8.76
C PHE A 242 13.67 4.86 -10.03
N ASP A 243 13.37 4.30 -11.19
CA ASP A 243 13.27 5.05 -12.45
C ASP A 243 12.13 6.08 -12.40
N ALA A 244 10.98 5.70 -11.84
CA ALA A 244 9.85 6.62 -11.66
C ALA A 244 10.22 7.84 -10.79
N MET A 245 10.98 7.64 -9.71
CA MET A 245 11.48 8.71 -8.82
C MET A 245 12.57 9.59 -9.45
N ASN A 246 13.18 9.15 -10.54
CA ASN A 246 14.16 9.93 -11.30
C ASN A 246 13.53 10.57 -12.55
N SER A 247 12.28 10.27 -12.86
CA SER A 247 11.55 10.84 -13.99
C SER A 247 10.84 12.14 -13.61
N LEU A 248 10.99 13.18 -14.43
CA LEU A 248 10.28 14.45 -14.28
C LEU A 248 8.75 14.31 -14.40
N THR A 249 8.26 13.29 -15.12
CA THR A 249 6.82 13.14 -15.41
C THR A 249 6.08 12.29 -14.37
N SER A 250 6.81 11.45 -13.63
CA SER A 250 6.22 10.45 -12.73
C SER A 250 6.55 10.69 -11.26
N THR A 251 7.59 11.48 -10.96
CA THR A 251 7.98 11.77 -9.58
C THR A 251 7.04 12.77 -8.94
N THR A 252 6.64 12.48 -7.70
CA THR A 252 6.06 13.47 -6.79
C THR A 252 6.97 13.67 -5.58
N GLU A 253 6.79 14.77 -4.86
CA GLU A 253 7.59 15.05 -3.66
C GLU A 253 7.28 14.05 -2.54
N GLU A 254 6.01 13.63 -2.43
CA GLU A 254 5.56 12.61 -1.49
C GLU A 254 6.26 11.27 -1.76
N MET A 255 6.48 10.90 -3.03
CA MET A 255 7.23 9.68 -3.36
C MET A 255 8.69 9.76 -2.87
N ARG A 256 9.34 10.92 -3.03
CA ARG A 256 10.73 11.12 -2.59
C ARG A 256 10.85 11.08 -1.07
N GLU A 257 9.94 11.76 -0.39
CA GLU A 257 9.87 11.82 1.07
C GLU A 257 9.58 10.42 1.64
N MET A 258 8.61 9.71 1.07
CA MET A 258 8.12 8.41 1.56
C MET A 258 8.90 7.21 1.01
N LYS A 259 9.98 7.41 0.24
CA LYS A 259 10.73 6.32 -0.44
C LYS A 259 11.07 5.14 0.48
N ARG A 260 11.45 5.43 1.73
CA ARG A 260 11.80 4.41 2.73
C ARG A 260 10.59 3.61 3.20
N GLU A 261 9.46 4.28 3.42
CA GLU A 261 8.20 3.65 3.80
C GLU A 261 7.69 2.75 2.67
N ILE A 262 7.75 3.23 1.43
CA ILE A 262 7.36 2.47 0.23
C ILE A 262 8.23 1.22 0.08
N TRP A 263 9.55 1.36 0.19
CA TRP A 263 10.48 0.23 0.11
C TRP A 263 10.23 -0.83 1.20
N LEU A 264 10.09 -0.40 2.47
CA LEU A 264 9.82 -1.31 3.59
C LEU A 264 8.47 -2.02 3.41
N LYS A 265 7.43 -1.28 3.02
CA LYS A 265 6.09 -1.82 2.78
C LYS A 265 6.11 -2.83 1.63
N PHE A 266 6.80 -2.54 0.53
CA PHE A 266 6.95 -3.46 -0.59
C PHE A 266 7.59 -4.78 -0.14
N ALA A 267 8.74 -4.70 0.54
CA ALA A 267 9.47 -5.87 0.98
C ALA A 267 8.65 -6.72 1.97
N LYS A 268 7.96 -6.06 2.91
CA LYS A 268 7.06 -6.72 3.87
C LYS A 268 5.89 -7.41 3.16
N HIS A 269 5.18 -6.68 2.29
CA HIS A 269 4.00 -7.20 1.60
C HIS A 269 4.34 -8.35 0.65
N LEU A 270 5.46 -8.24 -0.09
CA LEU A 270 5.93 -9.32 -0.94
C LEU A 270 6.29 -10.58 -0.13
N LYS A 271 6.94 -10.41 1.03
CA LYS A 271 7.23 -11.52 1.95
C LYS A 271 5.96 -12.20 2.45
N GLU A 272 4.93 -11.44 2.78
CA GLU A 272 3.63 -11.96 3.20
C GLU A 272 2.95 -12.75 2.07
N LEU A 273 2.96 -12.22 0.84
CA LEU A 273 2.39 -12.89 -0.33
C LEU A 273 3.09 -14.21 -0.66
N VAL A 274 4.43 -14.20 -0.73
CA VAL A 274 5.23 -15.39 -1.02
C VAL A 274 5.00 -16.48 0.02
N LYS A 275 4.98 -16.13 1.31
CA LYS A 275 4.81 -17.09 2.42
C LYS A 275 3.39 -17.61 2.57
N SER A 276 2.37 -16.83 2.20
CA SER A 276 0.98 -17.24 2.34
C SER A 276 0.51 -18.19 1.25
N TRP A 277 1.22 -18.27 0.11
CA TRP A 277 0.86 -19.13 -1.01
C TRP A 277 1.64 -20.46 -0.98
N PRO A 278 0.96 -21.62 -0.89
CA PRO A 278 1.61 -22.93 -0.78
C PRO A 278 2.58 -23.24 -1.92
N GLU A 279 2.29 -22.80 -3.14
CA GLU A 279 3.15 -23.09 -4.29
C GLU A 279 4.38 -22.19 -4.40
N THR A 280 4.46 -21.12 -3.62
CA THR A 280 5.56 -20.14 -3.67
C THR A 280 6.39 -20.07 -2.39
N HIS A 281 5.89 -20.58 -1.27
CA HIS A 281 6.46 -20.33 0.07
C HIS A 281 7.87 -20.90 0.29
N ASP A 282 8.24 -21.92 -0.48
CA ASP A 282 9.46 -22.70 -0.35
C ASP A 282 10.30 -22.74 -1.64
N VAL A 283 9.97 -21.88 -2.62
CA VAL A 283 10.69 -21.72 -3.90
C VAL A 283 11.26 -20.31 -4.10
N VAL A 284 11.02 -19.38 -3.18
CA VAL A 284 11.54 -18.00 -3.21
C VAL A 284 12.29 -17.68 -1.92
N GLU A 285 13.44 -17.04 -2.05
CA GLU A 285 14.20 -16.47 -0.94
C GLU A 285 14.38 -14.96 -1.14
N LEU A 286 13.91 -14.15 -0.19
CA LEU A 286 14.01 -12.69 -0.28
C LEU A 286 15.22 -12.19 0.51
N ILE A 287 16.18 -11.55 -0.15
CA ILE A 287 17.34 -10.93 0.50
C ILE A 287 17.17 -9.42 0.50
N ILE A 288 16.84 -8.88 1.67
CA ILE A 288 16.72 -7.45 1.93
C ILE A 288 18.05 -6.98 2.51
N TYR A 289 18.71 -6.01 1.88
CA TYR A 289 20.05 -5.58 2.31
C TYR A 289 20.29 -4.08 2.11
N ASN A 290 21.31 -3.57 2.80
CA ASN A 290 21.76 -2.19 2.70
C ASN A 290 22.99 -2.10 1.78
N CYS A 291 22.92 -1.26 0.76
CA CYS A 291 23.98 -1.12 -0.23
C CYS A 291 25.27 -0.45 0.30
N LYS A 292 25.24 0.24 1.45
CA LYS A 292 26.44 0.86 2.06
C LYS A 292 27.50 -0.16 2.51
N TYR A 293 27.17 -1.45 2.60
CA TYR A 293 28.08 -2.50 3.05
C TYR A 293 28.57 -3.45 1.94
N LEU A 294 28.28 -3.16 0.67
CA LEU A 294 28.68 -3.98 -0.49
C LEU A 294 29.74 -3.34 -1.40
N LEU A 295 30.19 -2.12 -1.09
CA LEU A 295 31.28 -1.45 -1.82
C LEU A 295 32.68 -1.74 -1.26
N SER A 296 32.83 -2.71 -0.36
CA SER A 296 34.11 -3.05 0.27
C SER A 296 34.36 -4.55 0.39
N ILE A 297 34.19 -5.31 -0.72
CA ILE A 297 34.74 -6.67 -0.87
C ILE A 297 35.31 -6.87 -2.27
#